data_AF-A0A6I0K5F2-F1
#
_entry.id   AF-A0A6I0K5F2-F1
#
_cell.length_a   1.000
_cell.length_b   1.000
_cell.length_c   1.000
_cell.angle_alpha   90.00
_cell.angle_beta   90.00
_cell.angle_gamma   90.00
#
_symmetry.space_group_name_H-M   'P 1'
#
loop_
_entity.id
_entity.type
_entity.pdbx_description
1 polymer ?
#
loop_
_entity_poly.entity_id
_entity_poly.type
_entity_poly.pdbx_seq_one_letter_code
_entity_poly.pdbx_strand_id
1 'polypeptide(L)'
;LEGDQRNNCVIGGTVHVYDPKTYLPTDEIAVDKNGNPIVLTKEITLVKEGDIELGVGDNINGYSQGYRSVKFFVIDDDFKNGRNQSNDLPIFRYADILLTKAEAIVRGGSATNGDTAMSLFNEIRSYVTAPTIDHTPSLQELLDERGREFLDENWRRNDMIRFGTFESEFFPHYKGFPTANFDKTRRIFPLHKDIMNTNPNWKQNPGY
;
A
#
# COMPACT_ATOMS: atom_id res chain seq x y z
N LEU A 1 -7.24 11.75 0.23
CA LEU A 1 -7.91 12.96 -0.33
C LEU A 1 -8.79 13.54 0.76
N GLU A 2 -9.10 14.84 0.78
CA GLU A 2 -10.05 15.36 1.77
C GLU A 2 -11.40 14.62 1.64
N GLY A 3 -12.00 14.22 2.77
CA GLY A 3 -13.24 13.44 2.82
C GLY A 3 -13.11 11.92 2.55
N ASP A 4 -11.96 11.44 2.11
CA ASP A 4 -11.74 10.00 1.83
C ASP A 4 -11.60 9.20 3.12
N GLN A 5 -12.55 8.29 3.38
CA GLN A 5 -12.59 7.46 4.59
C GLN A 5 -11.35 6.56 4.73
N ARG A 6 -10.67 6.21 3.63
CA ARG A 6 -9.44 5.41 3.68
C ARG A 6 -8.29 6.13 4.36
N ASN A 7 -8.36 7.46 4.52
CA ASN A 7 -7.38 8.18 5.34
C ASN A 7 -7.38 7.67 6.80
N ASN A 8 -8.50 7.14 7.30
CA ASN A 8 -8.60 6.58 8.65
C ASN A 8 -7.82 5.27 8.81
N CYS A 9 -7.44 4.62 7.69
CA CYS A 9 -6.59 3.43 7.69
C CYS A 9 -5.11 3.76 7.86
N VAL A 10 -4.71 5.03 7.95
CA VAL A 10 -3.31 5.46 8.11
C VAL A 10 -3.19 6.37 9.33
N ILE A 11 -2.41 5.93 10.31
CA ILE A 11 -2.12 6.70 11.53
C ILE A 11 -0.87 7.54 11.31
N GLY A 12 -0.98 8.83 11.60
CA GLY A 12 0.09 9.81 11.54
C GLY A 12 -0.17 10.97 12.53
N GLY A 13 0.85 11.78 12.80
CA GLY A 13 0.73 12.87 13.78
C GLY A 13 0.56 12.35 15.20
N THR A 14 -0.13 13.10 16.05
CA THR A 14 -0.50 12.65 17.40
C THR A 14 -1.41 11.42 17.29
N VAL A 15 -0.98 10.32 17.90
CA VAL A 15 -1.74 9.08 17.89
C VAL A 15 -2.82 9.15 18.96
N HIS A 16 -4.02 8.75 18.58
CA HIS A 16 -5.16 8.60 19.47
C HIS A 16 -5.44 7.13 19.75
N VAL A 17 -6.07 6.83 20.89
CA VAL A 17 -6.63 5.53 21.18
C VAL A 17 -7.80 5.28 20.22
N TYR A 18 -7.96 4.05 19.74
CA TYR A 18 -9.03 3.69 18.81
C TYR A 18 -10.15 2.96 19.55
N ASP A 19 -11.39 3.25 19.17
CA ASP A 19 -12.55 2.51 19.67
C ASP A 19 -12.56 1.10 19.07
N PRO A 20 -12.55 0.03 19.88
CA PRO A 20 -12.44 -1.34 19.40
C PRO A 20 -13.71 -1.89 18.73
N LYS A 21 -14.82 -1.13 18.73
CA LYS A 21 -16.08 -1.49 18.06
C LYS A 21 -16.28 -0.72 16.77
N THR A 22 -15.93 0.57 16.75
CA THR A 22 -16.11 1.43 15.57
C THR A 22 -14.87 1.51 14.69
N TYR A 23 -13.70 1.16 15.24
CA TYR A 23 -12.38 1.25 14.59
C TYR A 23 -11.98 2.67 14.19
N LEU A 24 -12.57 3.68 14.85
CA LEU A 24 -12.26 5.09 14.66
C LEU A 24 -11.42 5.62 15.84
N PRO A 25 -10.57 6.64 15.60
CA PRO A 25 -9.84 7.30 16.68
C PRO A 25 -10.80 8.00 17.65
N THR A 26 -10.48 7.97 18.94
CA THR A 26 -11.17 8.71 19.99
C THR A 26 -10.44 10.02 20.28
N ASP A 27 -10.97 10.85 21.19
CA ASP A 27 -10.28 12.05 21.67
C ASP A 27 -9.13 11.75 22.65
N GLU A 28 -9.01 10.50 23.11
CA GLU A 28 -7.95 10.08 24.04
C GLU A 28 -6.61 9.94 23.30
N ILE A 29 -5.59 10.64 23.78
CA ILE A 29 -4.23 10.58 23.22
C ILE A 29 -3.54 9.30 23.69
N ALA A 30 -2.97 8.55 22.75
CA ALA A 30 -2.12 7.41 23.07
C ALA A 30 -0.77 7.91 23.61
N VAL A 31 -0.34 7.35 24.74
CA VAL A 31 0.90 7.76 25.43
C VAL A 31 1.91 6.61 25.52
N ASP A 32 3.19 6.96 25.57
CA ASP A 32 4.28 6.02 25.87
C ASP A 32 4.25 5.59 27.35
N LYS A 33 5.17 4.69 27.72
CA LYS A 33 5.32 4.18 29.10
C LYS A 33 5.61 5.27 30.15
N ASN A 34 6.03 6.46 29.73
CA ASN A 34 6.34 7.59 30.60
C ASN A 34 5.21 8.64 30.61
N GLY A 35 4.10 8.41 29.89
CA GLY A 35 2.97 9.32 29.79
C GLY A 35 3.11 10.41 28.72
N ASN A 36 4.12 10.34 27.84
CA ASN A 36 4.28 11.31 26.75
C ASN A 36 3.40 10.92 25.55
N PRO A 37 2.74 11.88 24.87
CA PRO A 37 2.03 11.61 23.63
C PRO A 37 2.89 10.89 22.59
N ILE A 38 2.35 9.85 21.98
CA ILE A 38 2.97 9.20 20.83
C ILE A 38 2.68 10.06 19.60
N VAL A 39 3.74 10.51 18.93
CA VAL A 39 3.65 11.30 17.70
C VAL A 39 4.39 10.57 16.59
N LEU A 40 3.69 10.31 15.48
CA LEU A 40 4.26 9.74 14.27
C LEU A 40 4.55 10.84 13.25
N THR A 41 5.71 10.78 12.62
CA THR A 41 6.14 11.73 11.59
C THR A 41 6.07 11.07 10.21
N LYS A 42 5.73 11.86 9.18
CA LYS A 42 5.67 11.34 7.81
C LYS A 42 7.07 11.00 7.28
N GLU A 43 8.03 11.85 7.62
CA GLU A 43 9.40 11.75 7.12
C GLU A 43 10.15 10.59 7.77
N ILE A 44 11.00 9.94 6.98
CA ILE A 44 11.85 8.84 7.41
C ILE A 44 13.30 9.23 7.13
N THR A 45 14.09 9.27 8.19
CA THR A 45 15.51 9.60 8.18
C THR A 45 16.28 8.38 8.66
N LEU A 46 17.16 7.87 7.79
CA LEU A 46 18.06 6.78 8.14
C LEU A 46 19.17 7.30 9.07
N VAL A 47 19.58 6.48 10.03
CA VAL A 47 20.70 6.80 10.94
C VAL A 47 22.00 7.00 10.16
N LYS A 48 22.16 6.25 9.06
CA LYS A 48 23.28 6.32 8.14
C LYS A 48 22.77 6.50 6.72
N GLU A 49 23.39 7.42 5.98
CA GLU A 49 23.11 7.60 4.56
C GLU A 49 23.41 6.30 3.79
N GLY A 50 22.46 5.87 2.95
CA GLY A 50 22.59 4.64 2.19
C GLY A 50 22.55 3.36 3.04
N ASP A 51 22.00 3.40 4.25
CA ASP A 51 21.87 2.20 5.08
C ASP A 51 20.92 1.17 4.45
N ILE A 52 21.48 0.05 3.98
CA ILE A 52 20.73 -1.01 3.30
C ILE A 52 19.79 -1.78 4.24
N GLU A 53 20.01 -1.69 5.55
CA GLU A 53 19.13 -2.26 6.58
C GLU A 53 17.95 -1.33 6.90
N LEU A 54 17.93 -0.13 6.31
CA LEU A 54 16.90 0.90 6.53
C LEU A 54 16.76 1.27 8.01
N GLY A 55 17.87 1.30 8.74
CA GLY A 55 17.90 1.61 10.16
C GLY A 55 17.49 3.06 10.45
N VAL A 56 16.43 3.23 11.23
CA VAL A 56 15.93 4.53 11.73
C VAL A 56 16.29 4.80 13.19
N GLY A 57 17.01 3.87 13.82
CA GLY A 57 17.45 3.94 15.21
C GLY A 57 16.54 3.16 16.15
N ASP A 58 17.14 2.48 17.13
CA ASP A 58 16.45 1.66 18.12
C ASP A 58 16.01 2.49 19.33
N ASN A 59 15.19 3.50 19.07
CA ASN A 59 14.68 4.43 20.08
C ASN A 59 13.34 5.03 19.66
N ILE A 60 12.70 5.78 20.57
CA ILE A 60 11.38 6.38 20.34
C ILE A 60 11.34 7.25 19.08
N ASN A 61 12.38 8.03 18.79
CA ASN A 61 12.44 8.86 17.59
C ASN A 61 12.46 7.99 16.33
N GLY A 62 13.24 6.91 16.33
CA GLY A 62 13.25 5.94 15.23
C GLY A 62 11.90 5.27 15.02
N TYR A 63 11.29 4.75 16.09
CA TYR A 63 10.00 4.07 16.03
C TYR A 63 8.83 5.00 15.65
N SER A 64 8.97 6.31 15.90
CA SER A 64 8.00 7.35 15.55
C SER A 64 8.08 7.83 14.09
N GLN A 65 9.04 7.35 13.30
CA GLN A 65 9.17 7.75 11.90
C GLN A 65 8.31 6.88 10.97
N GLY A 66 7.74 7.53 9.95
CA GLY A 66 6.77 6.95 9.02
C GLY A 66 5.37 6.83 9.64
N TYR A 67 4.37 6.98 8.79
CA TYR A 67 2.99 6.67 9.17
C TYR A 67 2.75 5.17 9.19
N ARG A 68 1.71 4.72 9.89
CA ARG A 68 1.40 3.31 10.09
C ARG A 68 0.05 2.98 9.50
N SER A 69 -0.03 1.87 8.78
CA SER A 69 -1.32 1.36 8.33
C SER A 69 -2.01 0.60 9.45
N VAL A 70 -3.30 0.80 9.56
CA VAL A 70 -4.21 0.08 10.45
C VAL A 70 -5.45 -0.43 9.70
N LYS A 71 -5.30 -0.65 8.38
CA LYS A 71 -6.37 -1.15 7.52
C LYS A 71 -6.92 -2.50 8.00
N PHE A 72 -6.02 -3.41 8.35
CA PHE A 72 -6.37 -4.67 9.01
C PHE A 72 -6.23 -4.44 10.51
N PHE A 73 -7.29 -3.90 11.10
CA PHE A 73 -7.32 -3.45 12.49
C PHE A 73 -7.38 -4.64 13.45
N VAL A 74 -6.69 -4.51 14.59
CA VAL A 74 -6.71 -5.52 15.66
C VAL A 74 -7.89 -5.30 16.59
N ILE A 75 -8.61 -6.36 16.93
CA ILE A 75 -9.74 -6.26 17.84
C ILE A 75 -9.44 -6.91 19.18
N ASP A 76 -10.20 -6.55 20.22
CA ASP A 76 -10.01 -7.06 21.58
C ASP A 76 -10.08 -8.60 21.65
N ASP A 77 -10.92 -9.23 20.82
CA ASP A 77 -11.02 -10.69 20.72
C ASP A 77 -9.71 -11.34 20.25
N ASP A 78 -8.92 -10.67 19.42
CA ASP A 78 -7.60 -11.15 18.99
C ASP A 78 -6.64 -11.24 20.20
N PHE A 79 -6.75 -10.36 21.18
CA PHE A 79 -5.90 -10.42 22.38
C PHE A 79 -6.31 -11.52 23.35
N LYS A 80 -7.60 -11.90 23.33
CA LYS A 80 -8.16 -12.95 24.19
C LYS A 80 -7.96 -14.36 23.64
N ASN A 81 -7.73 -14.51 22.34
CA ASN A 81 -7.56 -15.80 21.67
C ASN A 81 -6.10 -16.22 21.43
N GLY A 82 -5.15 -15.64 22.18
CA GLY A 82 -3.72 -15.92 22.02
C GLY A 82 -3.01 -15.08 20.96
N ARG A 83 -3.57 -13.90 20.60
CA ARG A 83 -3.03 -12.99 19.57
C ARG A 83 -3.13 -13.55 18.15
N ASN A 84 -4.19 -14.31 17.89
CA ASN A 84 -4.49 -14.88 16.59
C ASN A 84 -5.57 -14.04 15.92
N GLN A 85 -5.20 -13.20 14.96
CA GLN A 85 -6.20 -12.40 14.25
C GLN A 85 -7.14 -13.29 13.44
N SER A 86 -8.43 -12.98 13.46
CA SER A 86 -9.47 -13.73 12.74
C SER A 86 -9.92 -13.03 11.45
N ASN A 87 -9.20 -12.01 10.97
CA ASN A 87 -9.55 -11.34 9.73
C ASN A 87 -9.28 -12.23 8.51
N ASP A 88 -10.23 -12.26 7.58
CA ASP A 88 -9.98 -12.80 6.25
C ASP A 88 -9.05 -11.87 5.46
N LEU A 89 -8.25 -12.44 4.56
CA LEU A 89 -7.47 -11.68 3.59
C LEU A 89 -8.22 -11.67 2.24
N PRO A 90 -8.71 -10.50 1.76
CA PRO A 90 -9.44 -10.44 0.50
C PRO A 90 -8.48 -10.59 -0.69
N ILE A 91 -8.32 -11.81 -1.18
CA ILE A 91 -7.52 -12.08 -2.39
C ILE A 91 -8.17 -11.50 -3.63
N PHE A 92 -9.50 -11.60 -3.71
CA PHE A 92 -10.31 -11.00 -4.77
C PHE A 92 -11.45 -10.23 -4.16
N ARG A 93 -11.73 -9.05 -4.71
CA ARG A 93 -12.88 -8.24 -4.31
C ARG A 93 -13.41 -7.42 -5.46
N TYR A 94 -14.68 -7.05 -5.34
CA TYR A 94 -15.42 -6.41 -6.43
C TYR A 94 -14.76 -5.10 -6.93
N ALA A 95 -14.14 -4.33 -6.05
CA ALA A 95 -13.45 -3.11 -6.45
C ALA A 95 -12.31 -3.34 -7.44
N ASP A 96 -11.61 -4.47 -7.36
CA ASP A 96 -10.55 -4.80 -8.31
C ASP A 96 -11.13 -5.04 -9.71
N ILE A 97 -12.28 -5.69 -9.78
CA ILE A 97 -13.01 -5.91 -11.03
C ILE A 97 -13.48 -4.58 -11.64
N LEU A 98 -14.05 -3.68 -10.81
CA LEU A 98 -14.49 -2.36 -11.23
C LEU A 98 -13.31 -1.53 -11.79
N LEU A 99 -12.21 -1.43 -11.04
CA LEU A 99 -11.05 -0.64 -11.46
C LEU A 99 -10.30 -1.28 -12.64
N THR A 100 -10.29 -2.61 -12.74
CA THR A 100 -9.74 -3.33 -13.90
C THR A 100 -10.57 -3.06 -15.15
N LYS A 101 -11.92 -3.08 -15.06
CA LYS A 101 -12.80 -2.73 -16.17
C LYS A 101 -12.64 -1.26 -16.57
N ALA A 102 -12.55 -0.35 -15.61
CA ALA A 102 -12.30 1.07 -15.86
C ALA A 102 -10.99 1.28 -16.63
N GLU A 103 -9.90 0.64 -16.18
CA GLU A 103 -8.61 0.70 -16.87
C GLU A 103 -8.66 0.11 -18.27
N ALA A 104 -9.32 -1.04 -18.46
CA ALA A 104 -9.47 -1.66 -19.77
C ALA A 104 -10.16 -0.70 -20.76
N ILE A 105 -11.22 0.00 -20.33
CA ILE A 105 -11.92 1.00 -21.14
C ILE A 105 -10.99 2.17 -21.48
N VAL A 106 -10.25 2.71 -20.51
CA VAL A 106 -9.27 3.81 -20.75
C VAL A 106 -8.19 3.39 -21.74
N ARG A 107 -7.81 2.11 -21.76
CA ARG A 107 -6.85 1.54 -22.72
C ARG A 107 -7.44 1.20 -24.09
N GLY A 108 -8.70 1.57 -24.35
CA GLY A 108 -9.38 1.35 -25.64
C GLY A 108 -10.23 0.09 -25.72
N GLY A 109 -10.45 -0.60 -24.61
CA GLY A 109 -11.42 -1.68 -24.52
C GLY A 109 -12.85 -1.19 -24.71
N SER A 110 -13.70 -2.02 -25.30
CA SER A 110 -15.12 -1.68 -25.49
C SER A 110 -15.87 -1.63 -24.16
N ALA A 111 -16.54 -0.51 -23.91
CA ALA A 111 -17.49 -0.39 -22.82
C ALA A 111 -18.67 -1.36 -23.00
N THR A 112 -19.13 -1.95 -21.91
CA THR A 112 -20.28 -2.87 -21.88
C THR A 112 -21.20 -2.51 -20.74
N ASN A 113 -22.48 -2.87 -20.86
CA ASN A 113 -23.53 -2.64 -19.84
C ASN A 113 -23.83 -1.16 -19.54
N GLY A 114 -23.45 -0.23 -20.42
CA GLY A 114 -23.61 1.20 -20.19
C GLY A 114 -22.56 1.82 -19.26
N ASP A 115 -21.60 1.02 -18.78
CA ASP A 115 -20.53 1.49 -17.91
C ASP A 115 -19.54 2.36 -18.68
N THR A 116 -19.03 3.39 -18.01
CA THR A 116 -17.89 4.19 -18.46
C THR A 116 -16.74 4.02 -17.48
N ALA A 117 -15.50 4.32 -17.90
CA ALA A 117 -14.38 4.33 -16.96
C ALA A 117 -14.63 5.29 -15.78
N MET A 118 -15.24 6.44 -16.05
CA MET A 118 -15.63 7.42 -15.03
C MET A 118 -16.67 6.86 -14.04
N SER A 119 -17.73 6.19 -14.52
CA SER A 119 -18.76 5.66 -13.63
C SER A 119 -18.20 4.61 -12.68
N LEU A 120 -17.42 3.65 -13.20
CA LEU A 120 -16.77 2.60 -12.41
C LEU A 120 -15.76 3.16 -11.40
N PHE A 121 -15.00 4.19 -11.80
CA PHE A 121 -14.06 4.88 -10.92
C PHE A 121 -14.79 5.64 -9.80
N ASN A 122 -15.89 6.31 -10.12
CA ASN A 122 -16.70 7.03 -9.15
C ASN A 122 -17.48 6.11 -8.22
N GLU A 123 -17.82 4.88 -8.61
CA GLU A 123 -18.39 3.88 -7.70
C GLU A 123 -17.44 3.62 -6.52
N ILE A 124 -16.14 3.44 -6.80
CA ILE A 124 -15.11 3.27 -5.76
C ILE A 124 -15.02 4.51 -4.87
N ARG A 125 -14.97 5.68 -5.48
CA ARG A 125 -14.76 6.93 -4.73
C ARG A 125 -15.96 7.27 -3.86
N SER A 126 -17.17 7.04 -4.36
CA SER A 126 -18.40 7.36 -3.65
C SER A 126 -18.61 6.51 -2.40
N TYR A 127 -18.29 5.20 -2.43
CA TYR A 127 -18.54 4.34 -1.26
C TYR A 127 -17.61 4.66 -0.07
N VAL A 128 -16.45 5.27 -0.32
CA VAL A 128 -15.51 5.76 0.72
C VAL A 128 -15.54 7.28 0.89
N THR A 129 -16.59 7.93 0.37
CA THR A 129 -16.80 9.39 0.41
C THR A 129 -15.64 10.23 -0.14
N ALA A 130 -14.79 9.65 -0.99
CA ALA A 130 -13.78 10.41 -1.73
C ALA A 130 -14.46 11.29 -2.80
N PRO A 131 -13.91 12.48 -3.11
CA PRO A 131 -14.49 13.38 -4.10
C PRO A 131 -14.65 12.71 -5.47
N THR A 132 -15.79 12.76 -6.14
CA THR A 132 -15.92 12.18 -7.49
C THR A 132 -15.26 13.04 -8.56
N ILE A 133 -15.09 12.49 -9.77
CA ILE A 133 -14.60 13.23 -10.95
C ILE A 133 -15.69 13.30 -12.04
N ASP A 134 -15.61 14.28 -12.93
CA ASP A 134 -16.55 14.51 -14.03
C ASP A 134 -15.93 14.26 -15.43
N HIS A 135 -14.72 13.69 -15.47
CA HIS A 135 -13.99 13.31 -16.66
C HIS A 135 -13.64 11.82 -16.69
N THR A 136 -13.22 11.33 -17.86
CA THR A 136 -12.62 9.99 -17.97
C THR A 136 -11.29 9.99 -17.20
N PRO A 137 -11.08 9.10 -16.22
CA PRO A 137 -9.86 9.09 -15.45
C PRO A 137 -8.66 8.78 -16.35
N SER A 138 -7.57 9.52 -16.14
CA SER A 138 -6.27 9.19 -16.72
C SER A 138 -5.72 7.87 -16.14
N LEU A 139 -4.75 7.27 -16.82
CA LEU A 139 -4.04 6.10 -16.29
C LEU A 139 -3.34 6.41 -14.96
N GLN A 140 -2.86 7.64 -14.76
CA GLN A 140 -2.25 8.04 -13.49
C GLN A 140 -3.30 8.08 -12.37
N GLU A 141 -4.47 8.67 -12.62
CA GLU A 141 -5.57 8.68 -11.64
C GLU A 141 -6.04 7.28 -11.27
N LEU A 142 -6.12 6.36 -12.25
CA LEU A 142 -6.39 4.95 -12.01
C LEU A 142 -5.32 4.28 -11.14
N LEU A 143 -4.03 4.47 -11.46
CA LEU A 143 -2.94 3.90 -10.67
C LEU A 143 -2.93 4.44 -9.23
N ASP A 144 -3.24 5.71 -9.05
CA ASP A 144 -3.30 6.34 -7.74
C ASP A 144 -4.53 5.88 -6.94
N GLU A 145 -5.67 5.70 -7.61
CA GLU A 145 -6.88 5.16 -6.97
C GLU A 145 -6.70 3.71 -6.57
N ARG A 146 -6.12 2.88 -7.42
CA ARG A 146 -5.72 1.51 -7.06
C ARG A 146 -4.74 1.51 -5.87
N GLY A 147 -3.80 2.46 -5.84
CA GLY A 147 -2.88 2.62 -4.71
C GLY A 147 -3.59 2.95 -3.39
N ARG A 148 -4.59 3.83 -3.39
CA ARG A 148 -5.43 4.13 -2.22
C ARG A 148 -6.30 2.95 -1.82
N GLU A 149 -6.92 2.33 -2.81
CA GLU A 149 -7.93 1.30 -2.63
C GLU A 149 -7.31 0.00 -2.10
N PHE A 150 -6.20 -0.44 -2.69
CA PHE A 150 -5.52 -1.70 -2.38
C PHE A 150 -4.26 -1.54 -1.51
N LEU A 151 -4.14 -0.44 -0.75
CA LEU A 151 -3.09 -0.30 0.27
C LEU A 151 -3.10 -1.53 1.18
N ASP A 152 -1.94 -2.13 1.43
CA ASP A 152 -1.74 -3.37 2.20
C ASP A 152 -2.45 -4.63 1.69
N GLU A 153 -2.88 -4.67 0.43
CA GLU A 153 -3.51 -5.86 -0.18
C GLU A 153 -2.63 -6.56 -1.22
N ASN A 154 -1.30 -6.34 -1.19
CA ASN A 154 -0.32 -7.01 -2.06
C ASN A 154 -0.46 -6.76 -3.57
N TRP A 155 -1.22 -5.75 -3.99
CA TRP A 155 -1.45 -5.42 -5.41
C TRP A 155 -0.44 -4.43 -6.02
N ARG A 156 0.17 -3.57 -5.19
CA ARG A 156 0.91 -2.40 -5.68
C ARG A 156 2.02 -2.73 -6.68
N ARG A 157 2.78 -3.81 -6.45
CA ARG A 157 3.82 -4.27 -7.36
C ARG A 157 3.27 -4.63 -8.74
N ASN A 158 2.18 -5.39 -8.79
CA ASN A 158 1.57 -5.83 -10.04
C ASN A 158 1.06 -4.62 -10.84
N ASP A 159 0.41 -3.67 -10.15
CA ASP A 159 -0.07 -2.44 -10.78
C ASP A 159 1.09 -1.60 -11.32
N MET A 160 2.13 -1.34 -10.52
CA MET A 160 3.27 -0.56 -11.00
C MET A 160 3.97 -1.21 -12.20
N ILE A 161 4.04 -2.55 -12.27
CA ILE A 161 4.58 -3.24 -13.45
C ILE A 161 3.72 -3.01 -14.69
N ARG A 162 2.39 -3.19 -14.59
CA ARG A 162 1.47 -3.02 -15.72
C ARG A 162 1.33 -1.57 -16.19
N PHE A 163 1.46 -0.62 -15.27
CA PHE A 163 1.47 0.82 -15.57
C PHE A 163 2.86 1.33 -15.96
N GLY A 164 3.89 0.49 -15.88
CA GLY A 164 5.25 0.83 -16.31
C GLY A 164 6.02 1.74 -15.35
N THR A 165 5.61 1.81 -14.09
CA THR A 165 6.15 2.67 -13.03
C THR A 165 6.87 1.90 -11.92
N PHE A 166 7.07 0.58 -12.07
CA PHE A 166 7.72 -0.25 -11.05
C PHE A 166 9.11 0.24 -10.66
N GLU A 167 9.87 0.73 -11.63
CA GLU A 167 11.22 1.25 -11.42
C GLU A 167 11.24 2.74 -11.04
N SER A 168 10.08 3.40 -10.88
CA SER A 168 10.05 4.80 -10.47
C SER A 168 10.69 5.01 -9.10
N GLU A 169 11.10 6.25 -8.81
CA GLU A 169 11.66 6.57 -7.51
C GLU A 169 10.56 6.61 -6.42
N PHE A 170 10.85 5.96 -5.29
CA PHE A 170 10.05 6.02 -4.06
C PHE A 170 11.01 5.78 -2.89
N PHE A 171 10.64 6.07 -1.65
CA PHE A 171 11.53 5.75 -0.53
C PHE A 171 11.59 4.22 -0.32
N PRO A 172 12.77 3.57 -0.23
CA PRO A 172 14.14 4.08 -0.38
C PRO A 172 14.75 3.83 -1.78
N HIS A 173 13.94 3.41 -2.75
CA HIS A 173 14.28 3.24 -4.16
C HIS A 173 14.53 4.58 -4.88
N TYR A 174 15.64 5.26 -4.59
CA TYR A 174 16.07 6.48 -5.30
C TYR A 174 17.46 6.30 -5.92
N LYS A 175 17.77 7.11 -6.94
CA LYS A 175 19.07 7.09 -7.61
C LYS A 175 20.15 7.42 -6.59
N GLY A 176 21.19 6.58 -6.56
CA GLY A 176 22.29 6.70 -5.60
C GLY A 176 22.08 5.90 -4.30
N PHE A 177 20.88 5.36 -4.03
CA PHE A 177 20.73 4.41 -2.93
C PHE A 177 21.41 3.08 -3.28
N PRO A 178 22.20 2.46 -2.36
CA PRO A 178 23.07 1.33 -2.72
C PRO A 178 22.36 0.11 -3.31
N THR A 179 21.09 -0.11 -2.96
CA THR A 179 20.30 -1.28 -3.43
C THR A 179 19.21 -0.92 -4.43
N ALA A 180 19.07 0.35 -4.81
CA ALA A 180 18.07 0.73 -5.81
C ALA A 180 18.47 0.23 -7.21
N ASN A 181 17.52 -0.37 -7.92
CA ASN A 181 17.76 -0.94 -9.25
C ASN A 181 16.62 -0.60 -10.20
N PHE A 182 16.97 0.18 -11.22
CA PHE A 182 16.05 0.74 -12.21
C PHE A 182 15.94 -0.13 -13.48
N ASP A 183 16.54 -1.32 -13.50
CA ASP A 183 16.44 -2.25 -14.61
C ASP A 183 15.09 -2.98 -14.61
N LYS A 184 14.39 -2.95 -15.75
CA LYS A 184 13.13 -3.65 -15.98
C LYS A 184 13.23 -5.16 -15.83
N THR A 185 14.44 -5.75 -15.86
CA THR A 185 14.64 -7.16 -15.53
C THR A 185 14.20 -7.52 -14.10
N ARG A 186 14.18 -6.55 -13.18
CA ARG A 186 13.71 -6.73 -11.78
C ARG A 186 12.20 -6.90 -11.65
N ARG A 187 11.43 -6.74 -12.74
CA ARG A 187 9.98 -7.02 -12.77
C ARG A 187 9.66 -8.51 -12.59
N ILE A 188 10.60 -9.40 -12.88
CA ILE A 188 10.46 -10.84 -12.66
C ILE A 188 11.44 -11.27 -11.56
N PHE A 189 10.97 -12.10 -10.62
CA PHE A 189 11.80 -12.63 -9.54
C PHE A 189 12.80 -13.68 -10.06
N PRO A 190 13.96 -13.86 -9.42
CA PRO A 190 14.88 -14.92 -9.77
C PRO A 190 14.29 -16.29 -9.45
N LEU A 191 14.70 -17.30 -10.21
CA LEU A 191 14.55 -18.69 -9.81
C LEU A 191 15.50 -18.99 -8.66
N HIS A 192 15.01 -19.71 -7.65
CA HIS A 192 15.81 -20.07 -6.48
C HIS A 192 17.01 -20.95 -6.88
N LYS A 193 18.20 -20.65 -6.34
CA LYS A 193 19.46 -21.28 -6.73
C LYS A 193 19.43 -22.80 -6.58
N ASP A 194 18.84 -23.32 -5.51
CA ASP A 194 18.81 -24.77 -5.27
C ASP A 194 17.93 -25.50 -6.29
N ILE A 195 16.88 -24.86 -6.79
CA ILE A 195 16.04 -25.42 -7.85
C ILE A 195 16.81 -25.47 -9.18
N MET A 196 17.60 -24.43 -9.47
CA MET A 196 18.48 -24.41 -10.64
C MET A 196 19.57 -25.48 -10.57
N ASN A 197 20.14 -25.73 -9.40
CA ASN A 197 21.13 -26.79 -9.20
C ASN A 197 20.53 -28.19 -9.40
N THR A 198 19.26 -28.37 -8.99
CA THR A 198 18.57 -29.66 -9.09
C THR A 198 18.11 -29.95 -10.52
N ASN A 199 17.67 -28.92 -11.26
CA ASN A 199 17.21 -29.08 -12.64
C ASN A 199 18.09 -28.27 -13.62
N PRO A 200 19.12 -28.90 -14.21
CA PRO A 200 20.05 -28.21 -15.11
C PRO A 200 19.42 -27.76 -16.43
N ASN A 201 18.18 -28.18 -16.74
CA ASN A 201 17.48 -27.73 -17.95
C ASN A 201 16.83 -26.35 -17.80
N TRP A 202 16.73 -25.83 -16.57
CA TRP A 202 16.16 -24.51 -16.34
C TRP A 202 17.17 -23.41 -16.65
N LYS A 203 16.66 -22.28 -17.14
CA LYS A 203 17.45 -21.07 -17.39
C LYS A 203 16.96 -19.98 -16.45
N GLN A 204 17.90 -19.22 -15.90
CA GLN A 204 17.58 -18.10 -15.03
C GLN A 204 16.83 -17.00 -15.80
N ASN A 205 15.98 -16.27 -15.09
CA ASN A 205 15.35 -15.06 -15.62
C ASN A 205 16.43 -14.01 -15.94
N PRO A 206 16.28 -13.22 -17.02
CA PRO A 206 17.26 -12.19 -17.36
C PRO A 206 17.58 -11.27 -16.17
N GLY A 207 18.85 -10.90 -15.99
CA GLY A 207 19.31 -9.99 -14.95
C GLY A 207 19.71 -10.62 -13.61
N TYR A 208 19.65 -11.95 -13.49
CA TYR A 208 20.05 -12.71 -12.28
C TYR A 208 21.03 -13.85 -12.60
#